data_AF-A0A9N9JN64-F1
#
_entry.id   AF-A0A9N9JN64-F1
#
_cell.length_a   1.000
_cell.length_b   1.000
_cell.length_c   1.000
_cell.angle_alpha   90.00
_cell.angle_beta   90.00
_cell.angle_gamma   90.00
#
_symmetry.space_group_name_H-M   'P 1'
#
loop_
_entity.id
_entity.type
_entity.pdbx_description
1 polymer ?
#
loop_
_entity_poly.entity_id
_entity_poly.type
_entity_poly.pdbx_seq_one_letter_code
_entity_poly.pdbx_strand_id
1 'polypeptide(L)'
;MLRMHEDNFDPTPTFDINPADLRRGFLRLQQRVHPDNYGAKDQQEYTYAQQQSSLINKAYQVLKDPLSRAQYMLQLNGIAITESESLEDPKLLMEILDTRERLEEAT
;
A
#
# COMPACT_ATOMS: atom_id res chain seq x y z
N MET A 1 3.31 -25.25 -30.15
CA MET A 1 3.31 -23.77 -30.15
C MET A 1 2.47 -23.30 -28.99
N LEU A 2 3.09 -22.81 -27.92
CA LEU A 2 2.40 -22.20 -26.78
C LEU A 2 1.98 -20.79 -27.18
N ARG A 3 0.67 -20.55 -27.33
CA ARG A 3 0.13 -19.19 -27.39
C ARG A 3 0.24 -18.62 -25.98
N MET A 4 1.00 -17.54 -25.87
CA MET A 4 1.05 -16.71 -24.68
C MET A 4 -0.38 -16.27 -24.36
N HIS A 5 -0.83 -16.59 -23.15
CA HIS A 5 -1.99 -15.93 -22.58
C HIS A 5 -1.60 -14.46 -22.43
N GLU A 6 -2.30 -13.60 -23.16
CA GLU A 6 -2.26 -12.17 -22.94
C GLU A 6 -2.70 -11.94 -21.49
N ASP A 7 -1.74 -11.56 -20.65
CA ASP A 7 -1.98 -11.08 -19.32
C ASP A 7 -2.99 -9.94 -19.41
N ASN A 8 -4.19 -10.24 -18.95
CA ASN A 8 -5.34 -9.38 -18.87
C ASN A 8 -5.02 -8.24 -17.89
N PHE A 9 -4.29 -7.21 -18.34
CA PHE A 9 -4.02 -6.01 -17.57
C PHE A 9 -5.28 -5.15 -17.62
N ASP A 10 -6.27 -5.51 -16.80
CA ASP A 10 -7.40 -4.64 -16.53
C ASP A 10 -6.84 -3.39 -15.80
N PRO A 11 -6.90 -2.19 -16.40
CA PRO A 11 -6.29 -0.99 -15.82
C PRO A 11 -7.06 -0.49 -14.59
N THR A 12 -8.17 -1.12 -14.24
CA THR A 12 -8.98 -0.78 -13.07
C THR A 12 -8.27 -1.19 -11.79
N PRO A 13 -7.93 -0.25 -10.88
CA PRO A 13 -7.35 -0.58 -9.59
C PRO A 13 -8.32 -1.47 -8.80
N THR A 14 -7.90 -2.71 -8.49
CA THR A 14 -8.68 -3.63 -7.66
C THR A 14 -8.20 -3.58 -6.22
N PHE A 15 -9.13 -3.79 -5.28
CA PHE A 15 -8.76 -3.94 -3.87
C PHE A 15 -8.06 -5.27 -3.60
N ASP A 16 -8.48 -6.33 -4.30
CA ASP A 16 -7.88 -7.64 -4.15
C ASP A 16 -6.57 -7.69 -4.94
N ILE A 17 -5.46 -7.82 -4.21
CA ILE A 17 -4.10 -7.87 -4.75
C ILE A 17 -3.42 -9.10 -4.18
N ASN A 18 -2.83 -9.91 -5.06
CA ASN A 18 -1.97 -11.01 -4.64
C ASN A 18 -0.66 -10.47 -4.02
N PRO A 19 -0.37 -10.77 -2.74
CA PRO A 19 0.84 -10.28 -2.07
C PRO A 19 2.15 -10.70 -2.75
N ALA A 20 2.17 -11.88 -3.39
CA ALA A 20 3.33 -12.37 -4.11
C ALA A 20 3.62 -11.50 -5.36
N ASP A 21 2.56 -11.12 -6.08
CA ASP A 21 2.67 -10.29 -7.30
C ASP A 21 3.09 -8.87 -6.95
N LEU A 22 2.53 -8.32 -5.88
CA LEU A 22 2.92 -7.03 -5.33
C LEU A 22 4.41 -7.02 -4.97
N ARG A 23 4.88 -8.04 -4.26
CA ARG A 23 6.30 -8.16 -3.88
C ARG A 23 7.21 -8.32 -5.10
N ARG A 24 6.82 -9.10 -6.10
CA ARG A 24 7.57 -9.25 -7.36
C ARG A 24 7.66 -7.92 -8.11
N GLY A 25 6.55 -7.18 -8.21
CA GLY A 25 6.51 -5.85 -8.82
C GLY A 25 7.41 -4.85 -8.10
N PHE A 26 7.35 -4.82 -6.77
CA PHE A 26 8.19 -3.99 -5.92
C PHE A 26 9.68 -4.25 -6.18
N LEU A 27 10.14 -5.50 -6.09
CA LEU A 27 11.56 -5.84 -6.29
C LEU A 27 12.04 -5.45 -7.69
N ARG A 28 11.23 -5.68 -8.72
CA ARG A 28 11.55 -5.31 -10.10
C ARG A 28 11.69 -3.80 -10.30
N LEU A 29 10.81 -3.00 -9.69
CA LEU A 29 10.89 -1.53 -9.75
C LEU A 29 12.08 -1.02 -8.95
N GLN A 30 12.28 -1.54 -7.74
CA GLN A 30 13.36 -1.14 -6.84
C GLN A 30 14.75 -1.41 -7.45
N GLN A 31 14.93 -2.53 -8.15
CA GLN A 31 16.18 -2.84 -8.86
C GLN A 31 16.52 -1.82 -9.96
N ARG A 32 15.51 -1.20 -10.60
CA ARG A 32 15.72 -0.24 -11.69
C ARG A 32 16.18 1.13 -11.20
N VAL A 33 15.79 1.51 -9.98
CA VAL A 33 16.04 2.85 -9.43
C VAL A 33 16.92 2.83 -8.19
N HIS A 34 17.61 1.72 -7.92
CA HIS A 34 18.42 1.59 -6.71
C HIS A 34 19.58 2.60 -6.74
N PRO A 35 19.76 3.42 -5.69
CA PRO A 35 20.82 4.43 -5.64
C PRO A 35 22.23 3.84 -5.78
N ASP A 36 22.45 2.59 -5.36
CA ASP A 36 23.73 1.87 -5.55
C ASP A 36 24.14 1.69 -7.01
N ASN A 37 23.20 1.82 -7.96
CA ASN A 37 23.52 1.77 -9.39
C ASN A 37 24.12 3.11 -9.88
N TYR A 38 24.04 4.17 -9.09
CA TYR A 38 24.50 5.51 -9.44
C TYR A 38 25.80 5.82 -8.68
N GLY A 39 26.88 6.09 -9.43
CA GLY A 39 28.16 6.45 -8.84
C GLY A 39 28.12 7.83 -8.19
N ALA A 40 28.93 8.05 -7.14
CA ALA A 40 29.01 9.32 -6.39
C ALA A 40 29.34 10.58 -7.21
N LYS A 41 29.68 10.44 -8.51
CA LYS A 41 29.94 11.55 -9.42
C LYS A 41 28.65 12.13 -10.04
N ASP A 42 27.56 11.38 -10.03
CA ASP A 42 26.29 11.83 -10.59
C ASP A 42 25.28 12.17 -9.48
N GLN A 43 25.51 13.31 -8.84
CA GLN A 43 24.71 13.76 -7.71
C GLN A 43 23.23 13.98 -8.08
N GLN A 44 22.96 14.39 -9.32
CA GLN A 44 21.60 14.60 -9.81
C GLN A 44 20.88 13.27 -10.02
N GLU A 45 21.53 12.31 -10.70
CA GLU A 45 20.95 10.97 -10.89
C GLU A 45 20.80 10.21 -9.57
N TYR A 46 21.77 10.33 -8.65
CA TYR A 46 21.67 9.74 -7.31
C TYR A 46 20.47 10.29 -6.53
N THR A 47 20.27 11.61 -6.55
CA THR A 47 19.14 12.26 -5.87
C THR A 47 17.82 11.82 -6.48
N TYR A 48 17.74 11.74 -7.80
CA TYR A 48 16.57 11.23 -8.52
C TYR A 48 16.25 9.78 -8.13
N ALA A 49 17.26 8.90 -8.13
CA ALA A 49 17.13 7.50 -7.74
C ALA A 49 16.63 7.35 -6.30
N GLN A 50 17.16 8.16 -5.37
CA GLN A 50 16.71 8.18 -3.98
C GLN A 50 15.22 8.58 -3.87
N GLN A 51 14.77 9.60 -4.60
CA GLN A 51 13.36 10.02 -4.62
C GLN A 51 12.46 8.93 -5.19
N GLN A 52 12.84 8.30 -6.30
CA GLN A 52 12.06 7.22 -6.92
C GLN A 52 11.97 6.00 -6.01
N SER A 53 13.09 5.59 -5.41
CA SER A 53 13.14 4.51 -4.41
C SER A 53 12.21 4.80 -3.23
N SER A 54 12.21 6.03 -2.71
CA SER A 54 11.29 6.43 -1.63
C SER A 54 9.81 6.33 -2.04
N LEU A 55 9.48 6.76 -3.26
CA LEU A 55 8.11 6.66 -3.79
C LEU A 55 7.66 5.20 -3.94
N ILE A 56 8.53 4.33 -4.47
CA ILE A 56 8.24 2.89 -4.62
C ILE A 56 8.04 2.24 -3.25
N ASN A 57 8.88 2.56 -2.27
CA ASN A 57 8.72 2.07 -0.90
C ASN A 57 7.38 2.50 -0.31
N LYS A 58 7.02 3.79 -0.45
CA LYS A 58 5.74 4.31 0.05
C LYS A 58 4.55 3.61 -0.62
N ALA A 59 4.58 3.45 -1.94
CA ALA A 59 3.54 2.75 -2.67
C ALA A 59 3.42 1.28 -2.21
N TYR A 60 4.54 0.58 -2.04
CA TYR A 60 4.52 -0.80 -1.55
C TYR A 60 3.92 -0.92 -0.15
N GLN A 61 4.26 -0.02 0.77
CA GLN A 61 3.69 -0.05 2.13
C GLN A 61 2.18 0.17 2.11
N VAL A 62 1.70 1.16 1.36
CA VAL A 62 0.26 1.45 1.21
C VAL A 62 -0.49 0.29 0.57
N LEU A 63 0.08 -0.35 -0.45
CA LEU A 63 -0.60 -1.44 -1.15
C LEU A 63 -0.52 -2.78 -0.42
N LYS A 64 0.46 -2.98 0.47
CA LYS A 64 0.66 -4.23 1.20
C LYS A 64 -0.35 -4.42 2.33
N ASP A 65 -0.66 -3.36 3.05
CA ASP A 65 -1.61 -3.40 4.15
C ASP A 65 -3.05 -3.17 3.64
N PRO A 66 -4.01 -4.09 3.90
CA PRO A 66 -5.37 -3.95 3.40
C PRO A 66 -6.07 -2.67 3.83
N LEU A 67 -5.82 -2.18 5.05
CA LEU A 67 -6.48 -0.98 5.57
C LEU A 67 -6.02 0.27 4.82
N SER A 68 -4.72 0.51 4.77
CA SER A 68 -4.14 1.63 4.03
C SER A 68 -4.41 1.56 2.53
N ARG A 69 -4.49 0.36 1.94
CA ARG A 69 -4.93 0.17 0.56
C ARG A 69 -6.38 0.63 0.34
N ALA A 70 -7.31 0.24 1.23
CA ALA A 70 -8.69 0.68 1.15
C ALA A 70 -8.80 2.21 1.26
N GLN A 71 -8.10 2.80 2.24
CA GLN A 71 -8.05 4.25 2.44
C GLN A 71 -7.52 4.98 1.19
N TYR A 72 -6.44 4.48 0.60
CA TYR A 72 -5.87 5.06 -0.61
C TYR A 72 -6.83 4.97 -1.81
N MET A 73 -7.51 3.84 -2.00
CA MET A 73 -8.51 3.70 -3.07
C MET A 73 -9.69 4.65 -2.88
N LEU A 74 -10.15 4.86 -1.65
CA LEU A 74 -11.22 5.83 -1.35
C LEU A 74 -10.74 7.27 -1.64
N GLN A 75 -9.51 7.61 -1.26
CA GLN A 75 -8.89 8.89 -1.58
C GLN A 75 -8.82 9.14 -3.10
N LEU A 76 -8.48 8.13 -3.91
CA LEU A 76 -8.47 8.24 -5.37
C LEU A 76 -9.85 8.54 -5.96
N ASN A 77 -10.92 8.16 -5.25
CA ASN A 77 -12.31 8.46 -5.61
C ASN A 77 -12.83 9.77 -4.97
N GLY A 78 -11.95 10.56 -4.32
CA GLY A 78 -12.31 11.82 -3.66
C GLY A 78 -13.04 11.64 -2.33
N ILE A 79 -13.07 10.43 -1.77
CA ILE A 79 -13.71 10.14 -0.49
C ILE A 79 -12.65 10.25 0.62
N ALA A 80 -12.83 11.23 1.50
CA ALA A 80 -12.01 11.38 2.71
C ALA A 80 -12.66 10.60 3.85
N ILE A 81 -11.91 9.64 4.42
CA ILE A 81 -12.34 8.94 5.64
C ILE A 81 -11.82 9.73 6.85
N THR A 82 -12.69 10.00 7.82
CA THR A 82 -12.28 10.59 9.09
C THR A 82 -12.56 9.60 10.23
N GLU A 83 -11.68 9.53 11.24
CA GLU A 83 -11.91 8.66 12.40
C GLU A 83 -13.19 9.03 13.17
N SER A 84 -13.64 10.28 13.06
CA SER A 84 -14.86 10.80 13.67
C SER A 84 -16.13 10.10 13.18
N GLU A 85 -16.20 9.68 11.90
CA GLU A 85 -17.39 9.01 11.34
C GLU A 85 -17.63 7.64 12.01
N SER A 86 -16.57 6.98 12.49
CA SER A 86 -16.68 5.69 13.19
C SER A 86 -17.30 5.78 14.59
N LEU A 87 -17.38 6.98 15.17
CA LEU A 87 -17.92 7.21 16.51
C LEU A 87 -19.43 7.56 16.48
N GLU A 88 -20.05 7.63 15.31
CA GLU A 88 -21.47 7.95 15.17
C GLU A 88 -22.39 6.73 15.29
N ASP A 89 -21.84 5.50 15.28
CA ASP A 89 -22.60 4.27 15.49
C ASP A 89 -22.48 3.78 16.95
N PRO A 90 -23.54 3.93 17.78
CA PRO A 90 -23.50 3.53 19.19
C PRO A 90 -23.31 2.02 19.39
N LYS A 91 -23.72 1.19 18.44
CA LYS A 91 -23.55 -0.27 18.55
C LYS A 91 -22.08 -0.65 18.38
N LEU A 92 -21.44 -0.11 17.34
CA LEU A 92 -20.02 -0.31 17.08
C LEU A 92 -19.18 0.20 18.26
N LEU A 93 -19.51 1.38 18.80
CA LEU A 93 -18.84 1.91 19.99
C LEU A 93 -18.93 0.96 21.20
N MET A 94 -20.12 0.41 21.45
CA MET A 94 -20.33 -0.54 22.54
C MET A 94 -19.51 -1.81 22.34
N GLU A 95 -19.44 -2.35 21.12
CA GLU A 95 -18.59 -3.51 20.78
C GLU A 95 -17.09 -3.22 21.00
N ILE A 96 -16.62 -2.03 20.63
CA ILE A 96 -15.22 -1.61 20.85
C ILE A 96 -14.91 -1.54 22.34
N LEU A 97 -15.81 -0.96 23.15
CA LEU A 97 -15.62 -0.84 24.59
C LEU A 97 -15.62 -2.21 25.28
N ASP A 98 -16.58 -3.08 24.98
CA ASP A 98 -16.64 -4.46 25.51
C ASP A 98 -15.38 -5.26 25.15
N THR A 99 -14.92 -5.14 23.90
CA THR A 99 -13.69 -5.82 23.45
C THR A 99 -12.47 -5.34 24.23
N ARG A 100 -12.37 -4.04 24.55
CA ARG A 100 -11.28 -3.48 25.35
C ARG A 100 -11.31 -3.97 26.79
N GLU A 101 -12.48 -3.97 27.42
CA GLU A 101 -12.68 -4.47 28.79
C GLU A 101 -12.23 -5.94 28.91
N ARG A 102 -12.66 -6.79 27.98
CA ARG A 102 -12.25 -8.21 27.93
C ARG A 102 -10.75 -8.41 27.73
N LEU A 103 -10.09 -7.48 27.04
CA LEU A 103 -8.64 -7.53 26.82
C LEU A 103 -7.88 -7.18 28.11
N GLU A 104 -8.37 -6.17 28.85
CA GLU A 104 -7.82 -5.77 30.14
C GLU A 104 -7.98 -6.87 31.20
N GLU A 105 -9.13 -7.57 31.23
CA GLU A 105 -9.36 -8.70 32.15
C GLU A 105 -8.47 -9.92 31.86
N ALA A 106 -8.02 -10.09 30.61
CA ALA A 106 -7.20 -11.21 30.19
C ALA A 106 -5.68 -10.98 30.34
N THR A 107 -5.27 -9.77 30.75
CA THR A 107 -3.87 -9.34 30.88
C THR A 107 -3.45 -9.27 32.34
#